data_AF-A0A936D1M0-F1
#
_entry.id   AF-A0A936D1M0-F1
#
_cell.length_a   1.000
_cell.length_b   1.000
_cell.length_c   1.000
_cell.angle_alpha   90.00
_cell.angle_beta   90.00
_cell.angle_gamma   90.00
#
_symmetry.space_group_name_H-M   'P 1'
#
loop_
_entity.id
_entity.type
_entity.pdbx_description
1 polymer ?
#
loop_
_entity_poly.entity_id
_entity_poly.type
_entity_poly.pdbx_seq_one_letter_code
_entity_poly.pdbx_strand_id
1 'polypeptide(L)'
;MAHEYAPETIAVTAAAAALSVGLERPSVSPEVLLLALAQDCRVRALWPRGTTLDAELSAYERTQPPEPAQEKDGGWSPRCMKVIEATFERARRRGRFASRGDLFAGLVQAGGLAATIAAQLPFSYARLDDEGYPSPSGRSVVLYDDSTTTMELVVGVLRDVLDQTDYRATFLTYRTHYLGKAEIGPFTDAEERAERVRSMARDAGFPLRVEVA
;
A
#
# COMPACT_ATOMS: atom_id res chain seq x y z
N MET A 1 -1.87 16.14 2.84
CA MET A 1 -2.45 15.90 1.51
C MET A 1 -1.83 14.70 0.78
N ALA A 2 -0.68 14.15 1.22
CA ALA A 2 -0.21 12.89 0.65
C ALA A 2 -0.84 11.68 1.33
N HIS A 3 -1.97 11.22 0.79
CA HIS A 3 -2.60 9.97 1.24
C HIS A 3 -2.68 8.92 0.14
N GLU A 4 -2.08 9.23 -1.01
CA GLU A 4 -2.09 8.39 -2.19
C GLU A 4 -0.67 8.14 -2.72
N TYR A 5 -0.52 6.99 -3.38
CA TYR A 5 0.70 6.56 -4.04
C TYR A 5 0.85 7.21 -5.42
N ALA A 6 2.09 7.44 -5.83
CA ALA A 6 2.39 7.66 -7.23
C ALA A 6 1.96 6.43 -8.07
N PRO A 7 1.53 6.59 -9.33
CA PRO A 7 1.12 5.48 -10.20
C PRO A 7 2.10 4.31 -10.24
N GLU A 8 3.39 4.59 -10.29
CA GLU A 8 4.45 3.59 -10.31
C GLU A 8 4.56 2.84 -8.97
N THR A 9 4.30 3.53 -7.86
CA THR A 9 4.28 2.90 -6.53
C THR A 9 3.05 2.01 -6.36
N ILE A 10 1.91 2.37 -6.97
CA ILE A 10 0.73 1.49 -7.05
C ILE A 10 1.10 0.21 -7.80
N ALA A 11 1.81 0.30 -8.93
CA ALA A 11 2.23 -0.87 -9.69
C ALA A 11 3.13 -1.81 -8.87
N VAL A 12 4.06 -1.28 -8.07
CA VAL A 12 4.89 -2.09 -7.17
C VAL A 12 4.06 -2.82 -6.11
N THR A 13 3.14 -2.12 -5.45
CA THR A 13 2.30 -2.73 -4.42
C THR A 13 1.36 -3.80 -5.02
N ALA A 14 0.84 -3.59 -6.24
CA ALA A 14 0.06 -4.58 -6.97
C ALA A 14 0.90 -5.81 -7.34
N ALA A 15 2.13 -5.60 -7.79
CA ALA A 15 3.07 -6.68 -8.07
C ALA A 15 3.40 -7.49 -6.80
N ALA A 16 3.52 -6.83 -5.64
CA ALA A 16 3.72 -7.50 -4.36
C ALA A 16 2.56 -8.43 -3.99
N ALA A 17 1.31 -7.98 -4.20
CA ALA A 17 0.14 -8.83 -3.98
C ALA A 17 0.13 -10.04 -4.93
N ALA A 18 0.44 -9.85 -6.22
CA ALA A 18 0.54 -10.95 -7.17
C ALA A 18 1.68 -11.94 -6.83
N LEU A 19 2.84 -11.42 -6.41
CA LEU A 19 3.98 -12.22 -5.97
C LEU A 19 3.66 -13.04 -4.72
N SER A 20 2.93 -12.47 -3.76
CA SER A 20 2.49 -13.18 -2.55
C SER A 20 1.68 -14.43 -2.93
N VAL A 21 0.70 -14.30 -3.84
CA VAL A 21 -0.08 -15.43 -4.36
C VAL A 21 0.81 -16.47 -5.04
N GLY A 22 1.71 -16.02 -5.93
CA GLY A 22 2.63 -16.93 -6.64
C GLY A 22 3.65 -17.64 -5.74
N LEU A 23 3.96 -17.07 -4.58
CA LEU A 23 4.83 -17.66 -3.56
C LEU A 23 4.05 -18.49 -2.53
N GLU A 24 2.75 -18.69 -2.74
CA GLU A 24 1.83 -19.38 -1.81
C GLU A 24 1.89 -18.78 -0.39
N ARG A 25 2.06 -17.46 -0.31
CA ARG A 25 2.10 -16.74 0.95
C ARG A 25 0.68 -16.34 1.35
N PRO A 26 0.33 -16.47 2.64
CA PRO A 26 -0.98 -16.07 3.12
C PRO A 26 -1.13 -14.53 3.12
N SER A 27 -0.04 -13.77 3.17
CA SER A 27 -0.11 -12.31 3.13
C SER A 27 1.11 -11.66 2.46
N VAL A 28 0.98 -10.39 2.09
CA VAL A 28 2.09 -9.54 1.67
C VAL A 28 2.90 -9.15 2.90
N SER A 29 4.10 -9.72 3.01
CA SER A 29 5.11 -9.35 4.00
C SER A 29 5.94 -8.15 3.51
N PRO A 30 6.66 -7.44 4.39
CA PRO A 30 7.66 -6.46 3.98
C PRO A 30 8.69 -7.02 2.98
N GLU A 31 9.05 -8.28 3.11
CA GLU A 31 10.01 -8.98 2.25
C GLU A 31 9.44 -9.25 0.85
N VAL A 32 8.17 -9.66 0.73
CA VAL A 32 7.49 -9.77 -0.57
C VAL A 32 7.37 -8.40 -1.25
N LEU A 33 7.05 -7.36 -0.47
CA LEU A 33 7.00 -5.98 -0.97
C LEU A 33 8.37 -5.49 -1.44
N LEU A 34 9.44 -5.82 -0.70
CA LEU A 34 10.82 -5.53 -1.09
C LEU A 34 11.22 -6.26 -2.37
N LEU A 35 10.82 -7.53 -2.52
CA LEU A 35 11.04 -8.30 -3.75
C LEU A 35 10.34 -7.67 -4.95
N ALA A 36 9.08 -7.27 -4.80
CA ALA A 36 8.34 -6.57 -5.84
C ALA A 36 9.02 -5.26 -6.26
N LEU A 37 9.48 -4.49 -5.26
CA LEU A 37 10.20 -3.24 -5.49
C LEU A 37 11.55 -3.48 -6.18
N ALA A 38 12.28 -4.54 -5.83
CA ALA A 38 13.54 -4.90 -6.48
C ALA A 38 13.37 -5.34 -7.95
N GLN A 39 12.20 -5.89 -8.30
CA GLN A 39 11.86 -6.30 -9.67
C GLN A 39 11.39 -5.14 -10.56
N ASP A 40 11.04 -3.98 -9.98
CA ASP A 40 10.70 -2.78 -10.74
C ASP A 40 11.88 -2.34 -11.62
N CYS A 41 11.64 -2.05 -12.89
CA CYS A 41 12.70 -1.83 -13.87
C CYS A 41 13.60 -0.63 -13.55
N ARG A 42 13.06 0.44 -12.92
CA ARG A 42 13.86 1.61 -12.54
C ARG A 42 14.68 1.34 -11.29
N VAL A 43 14.10 0.65 -10.31
CA VAL A 43 14.83 0.23 -9.10
C VAL A 43 15.96 -0.73 -9.49
N ARG A 44 15.66 -1.73 -10.33
CA ARG A 44 16.62 -2.69 -10.85
C ARG A 44 17.77 -2.04 -11.62
N ALA A 45 17.51 -0.96 -12.36
CA ALA A 45 18.53 -0.22 -13.09
C ALA A 45 19.57 0.46 -12.17
N LEU A 46 19.20 0.74 -10.92
CA LEU A 46 20.11 1.30 -9.92
C LEU A 46 20.93 0.24 -9.19
N TRP A 47 20.55 -1.02 -9.32
CA TRP A 47 21.17 -2.11 -8.61
C TRP A 47 22.54 -2.47 -9.22
N PRO A 48 23.58 -2.77 -8.41
CA PRO A 48 24.90 -3.11 -8.95
C PRO A 48 24.82 -4.29 -9.93
N ARG A 49 25.53 -4.21 -11.06
CA ARG A 49 25.55 -5.31 -12.04
C ARG A 49 26.16 -6.57 -11.41
N GLY A 50 25.57 -7.73 -11.71
CA GLY A 50 26.10 -9.04 -11.32
C GLY A 50 25.63 -9.54 -9.94
N THR A 51 24.80 -8.79 -9.23
CA THR A 51 24.18 -9.26 -7.98
C THR A 51 23.03 -10.23 -8.23
N THR A 52 22.86 -11.20 -7.33
CA THR A 52 21.80 -12.21 -7.35
C THR A 52 20.60 -11.84 -6.47
N LEU A 53 20.34 -10.54 -6.25
CA LEU A 53 19.38 -10.06 -5.26
C LEU A 53 17.98 -10.66 -5.43
N ASP A 54 17.47 -10.78 -6.65
CA ASP A 54 16.15 -11.38 -6.90
C ASP A 54 16.08 -12.82 -6.37
N ALA A 55 17.14 -13.60 -6.63
CA ALA A 55 17.24 -14.99 -6.20
C ALA A 55 17.45 -15.09 -4.69
N GLU A 56 18.26 -14.22 -4.11
CA GLU A 56 18.52 -14.13 -2.67
C GLU A 56 17.26 -13.72 -1.89
N LEU A 57 16.53 -12.70 -2.35
CA LEU A 57 15.28 -12.26 -1.77
C LEU A 57 14.21 -13.35 -1.86
N SER A 58 14.08 -14.00 -3.03
CA SER A 58 13.14 -15.09 -3.22
C SER A 58 13.50 -16.34 -2.39
N ALA A 59 14.78 -16.61 -2.20
CA ALA A 59 15.25 -17.70 -1.33
C ALA A 59 15.02 -17.35 0.14
N TYR A 60 15.36 -16.12 0.55
CA TYR A 60 15.12 -15.62 1.90
C TYR A 60 13.66 -15.74 2.27
N GLU A 61 12.75 -15.20 1.44
CA GLU A 61 11.31 -15.29 1.68
C GLU A 61 10.85 -16.73 1.85
N ARG A 62 11.29 -17.65 0.97
CA ARG A 62 10.98 -19.07 1.06
C ARG A 62 11.43 -19.74 2.37
N THR A 63 12.49 -19.23 2.99
CA THR A 63 12.99 -19.73 4.28
C THR A 63 12.34 -19.09 5.51
N GLN A 64 11.73 -17.91 5.35
CA GLN A 64 11.03 -17.27 6.46
C GLN A 64 9.68 -17.95 6.71
N PRO A 65 9.28 -18.12 7.99
CA PRO A 65 7.94 -18.56 8.31
C PRO A 65 6.93 -17.57 7.72
N PRO A 66 5.82 -18.05 7.12
CA PRO A 66 4.84 -17.16 6.54
C PRO A 66 4.24 -16.26 7.63
N GLU A 67 4.17 -14.95 7.38
CA GLU A 67 3.44 -14.04 8.26
C GLU A 67 1.94 -14.36 8.16
N PRO A 68 1.26 -14.67 9.28
CA PRO A 68 -0.12 -15.12 9.25
C PRO A 68 -1.00 -14.05 8.59
N ALA A 69 -1.86 -14.48 7.67
CA ALA A 69 -3.03 -13.67 7.34
C ALA A 69 -3.93 -13.65 8.57
N GLN A 70 -4.37 -12.46 8.99
CA GLN A 70 -5.38 -12.37 10.05
C GLN A 70 -6.78 -12.76 9.56
N GLU A 71 -6.98 -12.81 8.23
CA GLU A 71 -8.25 -13.20 7.61
C GLU A 71 -8.11 -14.39 6.65
N LYS A 72 -9.24 -15.03 6.36
CA LYS A 72 -9.32 -16.30 5.62
C LYS A 72 -8.84 -16.20 4.17
N ASP A 73 -8.88 -15.01 3.56
CA ASP A 73 -8.69 -14.85 2.11
C ASP A 73 -7.31 -14.28 1.72
N GLY A 74 -6.41 -14.19 2.70
CA GLY A 74 -5.10 -13.58 2.48
C GLY A 74 -5.18 -12.07 2.26
N GLY A 75 -4.05 -11.39 2.45
CA GLY A 75 -4.08 -9.93 2.51
C GLY A 75 -2.73 -9.28 2.76
N TRP A 76 -2.73 -8.17 3.47
CA TRP A 76 -1.51 -7.46 3.86
C TRP A 76 -1.20 -7.72 5.33
N SER A 77 0.04 -8.10 5.62
CA SER A 77 0.46 -8.35 7.00
C SER A 77 0.44 -7.07 7.83
N PRO A 78 0.22 -7.15 9.17
CA PRO A 78 0.32 -5.99 10.05
C PRO A 78 1.69 -5.29 9.98
N ARG A 79 2.78 -6.05 9.80
CA ARG A 79 4.13 -5.49 9.66
C ARG A 79 4.27 -4.73 8.35
N CYS A 80 3.71 -5.25 7.25
CA CYS A 80 3.65 -4.51 6.00
C CYS A 80 2.79 -3.25 6.13
N MET A 81 1.67 -3.28 6.86
CA MET A 81 0.85 -2.07 7.07
C MET A 81 1.59 -0.96 7.82
N LYS A 82 2.50 -1.29 8.75
CA LYS A 82 3.41 -0.31 9.36
C LYS A 82 4.40 0.29 8.35
N VAL A 83 4.87 -0.51 7.38
CA VAL A 83 5.69 0.00 6.26
C VAL A 83 4.88 1.00 5.42
N ILE A 84 3.63 0.65 5.10
CA ILE A 84 2.70 1.50 4.34
C ILE A 84 2.47 2.83 5.09
N GLU A 85 2.21 2.79 6.40
CA GLU A 85 2.04 3.97 7.24
C GLU A 85 3.28 4.88 7.21
N ALA A 86 4.46 4.32 7.47
CA ALA A 86 5.73 5.04 7.45
C ALA A 86 6.01 5.69 6.08
N THR A 87 5.63 4.99 5.00
CA THR A 87 5.73 5.46 3.62
C THR A 87 4.89 6.73 3.41
N PHE A 88 3.61 6.69 3.80
CA PHE A 88 2.72 7.84 3.67
C PHE A 88 3.11 9.00 4.58
N GLU A 89 3.55 8.73 5.81
CA GLU A 89 4.00 9.77 6.73
C GLU A 89 5.18 10.56 6.14
N ARG A 90 6.12 9.84 5.50
CA ARG A 90 7.29 10.43 4.85
C ARG A 90 6.92 11.30 3.64
N ALA A 91 5.99 10.83 2.82
CA ALA A 91 5.47 11.58 1.68
C ALA A 91 4.69 12.83 2.12
N ARG A 92 3.90 12.70 3.20
CA ARG A 92 3.10 13.78 3.79
C ARG A 92 3.96 14.93 4.28
N ARG A 93 5.08 14.65 4.96
CA ARG A 93 6.04 15.69 5.38
C ARG A 93 6.61 16.48 4.21
N ARG A 94 6.60 15.92 3.00
CA ARG A 94 7.10 16.55 1.77
C ARG A 94 5.99 17.12 0.88
N GLY A 95 4.72 16.94 1.23
CA GLY A 95 3.59 17.46 0.44
C GLY A 95 3.51 16.91 -0.99
N ARG A 96 3.84 15.64 -1.19
CA ARG A 96 3.83 14.96 -2.51
C ARG A 96 3.28 13.53 -2.40
N PHE A 97 2.90 12.92 -3.51
CA PHE A 97 2.53 11.50 -3.52
C PHE A 97 3.64 10.60 -2.93
N ALA A 98 3.22 9.48 -2.32
CA ALA A 98 4.16 8.48 -1.82
C ALA A 98 4.86 7.76 -2.98
N SER A 99 6.18 7.82 -2.99
CA SER A 99 7.04 7.29 -4.06
C SER A 99 7.60 5.90 -3.73
N ARG A 100 8.25 5.27 -4.71
CA ARG A 100 9.12 4.09 -4.51
C ARG A 100 10.22 4.35 -3.48
N GLY A 101 10.79 5.55 -3.48
CA GLY A 101 11.78 5.97 -2.48
C GLY A 101 11.21 6.09 -1.08
N ASP A 102 9.98 6.57 -0.93
CA ASP A 102 9.31 6.55 0.38
C ASP A 102 8.97 5.12 0.81
N LEU A 103 8.55 4.26 -0.13
CA LEU A 103 8.25 2.86 0.12
C LEU A 103 9.50 2.11 0.60
N PHE A 104 10.62 2.29 -0.09
CA PHE A 104 11.91 1.74 0.33
C PHE A 104 12.33 2.28 1.70
N ALA A 105 12.15 3.57 1.96
CA ALA A 105 12.46 4.15 3.26
C ALA A 105 11.60 3.55 4.39
N GLY A 106 10.32 3.29 4.12
CA GLY A 106 9.42 2.60 5.06
C GLY A 106 9.88 1.16 5.32
N LEU A 107 10.30 0.45 4.28
CA LEU A 107 10.87 -0.90 4.41
C LEU A 107 12.15 -0.90 5.27
N VAL A 108 13.05 0.05 5.03
CA VAL A 108 14.28 0.22 5.83
C VAL A 108 13.95 0.51 7.29
N GLN A 109 12.94 1.36 7.56
CA GLN A 109 12.52 1.67 8.94
C GLN A 109 11.91 0.44 9.65
N ALA A 110 11.22 -0.43 8.92
CA ALA A 110 10.71 -1.70 9.45
C ALA A 110 11.82 -2.74 9.71
N GLY A 111 13.07 -2.46 9.33
CA GLY A 111 14.23 -3.29 9.60
C GLY A 111 14.40 -4.48 8.65
N GLY A 112 15.06 -5.53 9.14
CA GLY A 112 15.25 -6.77 8.38
C GLY A 112 16.15 -6.62 7.15
N LEU A 113 15.76 -7.28 6.07
CA LEU A 113 16.57 -7.38 4.86
C LEU A 113 16.69 -6.04 4.12
N ALA A 114 15.65 -5.21 4.14
CA ALA A 114 15.69 -3.86 3.55
C ALA A 114 16.77 -2.97 4.21
N ALA A 115 16.86 -3.00 5.54
CA ALA A 115 17.90 -2.27 6.27
C ALA A 115 19.30 -2.79 5.97
N THR A 116 19.45 -4.11 5.86
CA THR A 116 20.73 -4.76 5.48
C THR A 116 21.17 -4.35 4.08
N ILE A 117 20.24 -4.37 3.12
CA ILE A 117 20.46 -3.92 1.75
C ILE A 117 20.82 -2.43 1.71
N ALA A 118 20.07 -1.58 2.40
CA ALA A 118 20.30 -0.15 2.40
C ALA A 118 21.69 0.23 2.91
N ALA A 119 22.23 -0.52 3.88
CA ALA A 119 23.59 -0.32 4.40
C ALA A 119 24.68 -0.66 3.37
N GLN A 120 24.37 -1.46 2.35
CA GLN A 120 25.31 -1.90 1.32
C GLN A 120 25.19 -1.09 0.02
N LEU A 121 24.15 -0.26 -0.12
CA LEU A 121 23.96 0.54 -1.32
C LEU A 121 25.06 1.60 -1.44
N PRO A 122 25.74 1.71 -2.59
CA PRO A 122 26.76 2.73 -2.82
C PRO A 122 26.15 4.13 -3.10
N PHE A 123 24.84 4.28 -2.95
CA PHE A 123 24.11 5.51 -3.18
C PHE A 123 22.97 5.67 -2.18
N SER A 124 22.53 6.92 -1.99
CA SER A 124 21.31 7.20 -1.25
C SER A 124 20.10 6.69 -2.02
N TYR A 125 19.25 5.91 -1.34
CA TYR A 125 17.98 5.43 -1.88
C TYR A 125 16.96 6.55 -2.15
N ALA A 126 17.28 7.81 -1.85
CA ALA A 126 16.55 8.97 -2.39
C ALA A 126 16.52 8.98 -3.94
N ARG A 127 17.46 8.29 -4.61
CA ARG A 127 17.40 8.10 -6.07
C ARG A 127 16.21 7.27 -6.56
N LEU A 128 15.52 6.59 -5.64
CA LEU A 128 14.27 5.86 -5.92
C LEU A 128 13.04 6.77 -5.86
N ASP A 129 13.20 8.04 -5.48
CA ASP A 129 12.08 8.98 -5.49
C ASP A 129 11.53 9.11 -6.91
N ASP A 130 10.21 9.00 -7.01
CA ASP A 130 9.50 9.30 -8.25
C ASP A 130 9.51 10.83 -8.40
N GLU A 131 10.18 11.33 -9.44
CA GLU A 131 10.15 12.75 -9.75
C GLU A 131 8.75 13.18 -10.19
N GLY A 132 8.31 14.36 -9.74
CA GLY A 132 7.27 15.11 -10.45
C GLY A 132 5.81 14.81 -10.12
N TYR A 133 5.49 14.14 -9.02
CA TYR A 133 4.11 13.99 -8.57
C TYR A 133 3.76 14.97 -7.44
N PRO A 134 3.30 16.21 -7.75
CA PRO A 134 2.80 17.13 -6.72
C PRO A 134 1.63 16.48 -5.98
N SER A 135 1.45 16.76 -4.69
CA SER A 135 0.31 16.21 -3.93
C SER A 135 -1.00 16.39 -4.72
N PRO A 136 -1.91 15.40 -4.68
CA PRO A 136 -3.21 15.61 -5.28
C PRO A 136 -3.86 16.85 -4.67
N SER A 137 -4.42 17.71 -5.53
CA SER A 137 -5.25 18.84 -5.15
C SER A 137 -6.70 18.49 -5.42
N GLY A 138 -7.58 18.74 -4.45
CA GLY A 138 -8.99 18.38 -4.54
C GLY A 138 -9.51 17.84 -3.22
N ARG A 139 -10.79 17.49 -3.22
CA ARG A 139 -11.46 16.90 -2.06
C ARG A 139 -11.32 15.38 -2.09
N SER A 140 -11.08 14.77 -0.94
CA SER A 140 -10.98 13.32 -0.81
C SER A 140 -12.12 12.77 0.03
N VAL A 141 -12.43 11.49 -0.14
CA VAL A 141 -13.31 10.73 0.74
C VAL A 141 -12.47 9.98 1.75
N VAL A 142 -12.76 10.14 3.04
CA VAL A 142 -12.08 9.44 4.13
C VAL A 142 -13.03 8.39 4.71
N LEU A 143 -12.61 7.13 4.63
CA LEU A 143 -13.26 6.00 5.31
C LEU A 143 -12.59 5.76 6.66
N TYR A 144 -13.39 5.49 7.69
CA TYR A 144 -12.91 5.13 9.02
C TYR A 144 -13.26 3.67 9.32
N ASP A 145 -12.33 2.97 9.97
CA ASP A 145 -12.58 1.62 10.46
C ASP A 145 -13.65 1.62 11.56
N ASP A 146 -14.42 0.55 11.60
CA ASP A 146 -15.36 0.25 12.67
C ASP A 146 -15.42 -1.26 12.92
N SER A 147 -15.86 -1.68 14.10
CA SER A 147 -15.83 -3.09 14.51
C SER A 147 -16.96 -3.96 13.94
N THR A 148 -17.79 -3.42 13.04
CA THR A 148 -19.03 -4.06 12.60
C THR A 148 -19.14 -4.20 11.09
N THR A 149 -18.65 -3.24 10.31
CA THR A 149 -18.71 -3.26 8.86
C THR A 149 -17.81 -4.35 8.30
N THR A 150 -18.37 -5.22 7.45
CA THR A 150 -17.64 -6.31 6.80
C THR A 150 -16.68 -5.79 5.74
N MET A 151 -15.51 -6.44 5.58
CA MET A 151 -14.56 -6.11 4.51
C MET A 151 -15.20 -6.17 3.12
N GLU A 152 -16.07 -7.13 2.87
CA GLU A 152 -16.75 -7.30 1.57
C GLU A 152 -17.59 -6.07 1.20
N LEU A 153 -18.30 -5.48 2.17
CA LEU A 153 -19.04 -4.23 1.95
C LEU A 153 -18.10 -3.08 1.62
N VAL A 154 -16.99 -2.94 2.36
CA VAL A 154 -16.01 -1.87 2.13
C VAL A 154 -15.37 -2.00 0.74
N VAL A 155 -15.02 -3.23 0.33
CA VAL A 155 -14.53 -3.51 -1.03
C VAL A 155 -15.56 -3.14 -2.09
N GLY A 156 -16.83 -3.51 -1.88
CA GLY A 156 -17.93 -3.15 -2.79
C GLY A 156 -18.11 -1.64 -2.92
N VAL A 157 -18.13 -0.91 -1.81
CA VAL A 157 -18.18 0.56 -1.78
C VAL A 157 -17.00 1.18 -2.54
N LEU A 158 -15.79 0.70 -2.28
CA LEU A 158 -14.57 1.23 -2.91
C LEU A 158 -14.60 1.03 -4.42
N ARG A 159 -15.10 -0.10 -4.90
CA ARG A 159 -15.24 -0.40 -6.32
C ARG A 159 -16.37 0.39 -6.98
N ASP A 160 -17.57 0.32 -6.41
CA ASP A 160 -18.80 0.70 -7.11
C ASP A 160 -19.13 2.20 -6.94
N VAL A 161 -18.57 2.85 -5.91
CA VAL A 161 -18.80 4.28 -5.61
C VAL A 161 -17.53 5.11 -5.75
N LEU A 162 -16.38 4.57 -5.35
CA LEU A 162 -15.09 5.27 -5.35
C LEU A 162 -14.17 4.89 -6.52
N ASP A 163 -14.70 4.15 -7.51
CA ASP A 163 -14.04 3.81 -8.77
C ASP A 163 -12.68 3.12 -8.59
N GLN A 164 -12.50 2.37 -7.50
CA GLN A 164 -11.26 1.63 -7.23
C GLN A 164 -11.25 0.27 -7.95
N THR A 165 -10.09 -0.13 -8.47
CA THR A 165 -9.89 -1.49 -8.97
C THR A 165 -9.97 -2.50 -7.82
N ASP A 166 -10.24 -3.77 -8.12
CA ASP A 166 -10.32 -4.85 -7.11
C ASP A 166 -9.11 -4.87 -6.18
N TYR A 167 -7.90 -4.84 -6.77
CA TYR A 167 -6.66 -4.77 -6.01
C TYR A 167 -6.62 -3.54 -5.08
N ARG A 168 -6.94 -2.34 -5.59
CA ARG A 168 -6.89 -1.11 -4.80
C ARG A 168 -7.96 -1.09 -3.72
N ALA A 169 -9.16 -1.59 -4.00
CA ALA A 169 -10.25 -1.71 -3.05
C ALA A 169 -9.86 -2.64 -1.88
N THR A 170 -9.31 -3.81 -2.18
CA THR A 170 -8.82 -4.74 -1.15
C THR A 170 -7.67 -4.11 -0.34
N PHE A 171 -6.70 -3.48 -1.00
CA PHE A 171 -5.60 -2.78 -0.32
C PHE A 171 -6.10 -1.67 0.62
N LEU A 172 -7.02 -0.82 0.14
CA LEU A 172 -7.59 0.28 0.92
C LEU A 172 -8.47 -0.22 2.08
N THR A 173 -9.15 -1.35 1.90
CA THR A 173 -9.91 -2.02 2.97
C THR A 173 -8.97 -2.43 4.10
N TYR A 174 -7.90 -3.16 3.79
CA TYR A 174 -6.90 -3.53 4.80
C TYR A 174 -6.24 -2.30 5.43
N ARG A 175 -5.88 -1.29 4.64
CA ARG A 175 -5.31 -0.05 5.15
C ARG A 175 -6.25 0.63 6.15
N THR A 176 -7.54 0.70 5.84
CA THR A 176 -8.56 1.24 6.73
C THR A 176 -8.60 0.45 8.03
N HIS A 177 -8.72 -0.87 7.93
CA HIS A 177 -8.77 -1.78 9.07
C HIS A 177 -7.57 -1.64 10.02
N TYR A 178 -6.35 -1.64 9.47
CA TYR A 178 -5.14 -1.63 10.28
C TYR A 178 -4.71 -0.25 10.77
N LEU A 179 -4.98 0.80 9.99
CA LEU A 179 -4.54 2.17 10.30
C LEU A 179 -5.68 3.05 10.82
N GLY A 180 -6.88 2.48 10.99
CA GLY A 180 -8.10 3.15 11.47
C GLY A 180 -8.79 4.05 10.44
N LYS A 181 -8.13 4.39 9.32
CA LYS A 181 -8.73 5.14 8.21
C LYS A 181 -7.93 5.04 6.92
N ALA A 182 -8.61 5.26 5.80
CA ALA A 182 -7.98 5.53 4.50
C ALA A 182 -8.62 6.75 3.84
N GLU A 183 -7.80 7.52 3.14
CA GLU A 183 -8.26 8.64 2.31
C GLU A 183 -8.12 8.22 0.84
N ILE A 184 -9.19 8.47 0.07
CA ILE A 184 -9.38 8.03 -1.31
C ILE A 184 -9.79 9.26 -2.14
N GLY A 185 -9.19 9.42 -3.31
CA GLY A 185 -9.37 10.59 -4.16
C GLY A 185 -8.03 11.13 -4.64
N PRO A 186 -8.00 12.33 -5.25
CA PRO A 186 -9.02 13.37 -5.15
C PRO A 186 -10.21 13.15 -6.09
N PHE A 187 -11.36 13.74 -5.75
CA PHE A 187 -12.59 13.72 -6.52
C PHE A 187 -13.19 15.13 -6.67
N THR A 188 -13.77 15.40 -7.83
CA THR A 188 -14.55 16.63 -8.07
C THR A 188 -15.90 16.63 -7.35
N ASP A 189 -16.48 15.45 -7.19
CA ASP A 189 -17.80 15.14 -6.66
C ASP A 189 -17.68 14.30 -5.37
N ALA A 190 -16.69 14.64 -4.53
CA ALA A 190 -16.41 13.94 -3.26
C ALA A 190 -17.61 13.89 -2.31
N GLU A 191 -18.41 14.96 -2.24
CA GLU A 191 -19.62 15.03 -1.41
C GLU A 191 -20.69 14.03 -1.85
N GLU A 192 -20.95 13.95 -3.16
CA GLU A 192 -21.92 13.02 -3.72
C GLU A 192 -21.46 11.58 -3.52
N ARG A 193 -20.17 11.29 -3.78
CA ARG A 193 -19.59 9.97 -3.50
C ARG A 193 -19.71 9.61 -2.02
N ALA A 194 -19.36 10.51 -1.11
CA ALA A 194 -19.46 10.26 0.33
C ALA A 194 -20.91 9.95 0.75
N GLU A 195 -21.90 10.65 0.22
CA GLU A 195 -23.30 10.36 0.51
C GLU A 195 -23.77 9.02 -0.06
N ARG A 196 -23.34 8.68 -1.28
CA ARG A 196 -23.60 7.35 -1.88
C ARG A 196 -23.00 6.23 -1.03
N VAL A 197 -21.79 6.40 -0.50
CA VAL A 197 -21.19 5.42 0.43
C VAL A 197 -22.05 5.28 1.69
N ARG A 198 -22.44 6.40 2.32
CA ARG A 198 -23.26 6.36 3.54
C ARG A 198 -24.61 5.70 3.29
N SER A 199 -25.26 5.97 2.15
CA SER A 199 -26.52 5.33 1.77
C SER A 199 -26.33 3.83 1.61
N MET A 200 -25.35 3.40 0.81
CA MET A 200 -25.08 1.98 0.56
C MET A 200 -24.78 1.22 1.85
N ALA A 201 -23.99 1.80 2.76
CA ALA A 201 -23.70 1.17 4.05
C ALA A 201 -24.93 1.11 4.95
N ARG A 202 -25.72 2.19 5.03
CA ARG A 202 -26.96 2.25 5.81
C ARG A 202 -28.00 1.25 5.31
N ASP A 203 -28.16 1.14 4.00
CA ASP A 203 -29.09 0.21 3.35
C ASP A 203 -28.69 -1.26 3.62
N ALA A 204 -27.40 -1.53 3.76
CA ALA A 204 -26.85 -2.82 4.17
C ALA A 204 -26.84 -3.04 5.70
N GLY A 205 -27.26 -2.06 6.50
CA GLY A 205 -27.34 -2.16 7.96
C GLY A 205 -26.04 -1.90 8.72
N PHE A 206 -25.05 -1.24 8.10
CA PHE A 206 -23.73 -0.99 8.67
C PHE A 206 -23.48 0.50 8.99
N PRO A 207 -22.77 0.82 10.09
CA PRO A 207 -22.53 2.19 10.53
C PRO A 207 -21.25 2.81 9.93
N LEU A 208 -20.89 2.47 8.68
CA LEU A 208 -19.63 2.90 8.05
C LEU A 208 -19.50 4.43 8.06
N ARG A 209 -18.48 4.95 8.75
CA ARG A 209 -18.24 6.38 8.88
C ARG A 209 -17.42 6.91 7.70
N VAL A 210 -17.92 8.01 7.10
CA VAL A 210 -17.32 8.64 5.93
C VAL A 210 -17.31 10.17 6.06
N GLU A 211 -16.19 10.79 5.73
CA GLU A 211 -16.02 12.25 5.70
C GLU A 211 -15.41 12.72 4.38
N VAL A 212 -15.59 14.02 4.07
CA VAL A 212 -14.91 14.69 2.95
C VAL A 212 -13.80 15.57 3.52
N ALA A 213 -12.58 15.43 3.01
CA ALA A 213 -11.39 16.18 3.40
C ALA A 213 -10.93 17.14 2.30
#